data_AF-A0A023D056-F1
#
_entry.id   AF-A0A023D056-F1
#
_cell.length_a   1.000
_cell.length_b   1.000
_cell.length_c   1.000
_cell.angle_alpha   90.00
_cell.angle_beta   90.00
_cell.angle_gamma   90.00
#
_symmetry.space_group_name_H-M   'P 1'
#
loop_
_entity.id
_entity.type
_entity.pdbx_description
1 polymer ?
#
loop_
_entity_poly.entity_id
_entity_poly.type
_entity_poly.pdbx_seq_one_letter_code
_entity_poly.pdbx_strand_id
1 'polypeptide(L)'
;MNQEQIRNTVITSIFSNDILLDKLTLKGGNALEFQGVTDRASQDIDFAITEGVNFNCEKYGPMIKKSLVDGFAAAGYEVINFKLDVRPQKKSKVIEQYNSEIDFEDIVWGGYHIKFGIIQKEKYEFLIENHVENIGAHAETTWENKKNIEIDLSKEEYTDPREEKELDGYTIYIYTPIMLVYEKIRASCQQLPQYTIGNSKERARDLSDIYGIIIQTDNLYEQILDPKNIYILKKMFILKGVDFKLLTKLRSYKEELAKDYKSNVLPQIRSDKNKQNFDFIFSFAETLFKQVYELVMENQ
;
A
#
# COMPACT_ATOMS: atom_id res chain seq x y z
N MET A 1 17.76 16.29 -4.45
CA MET A 1 16.66 16.28 -3.46
C MET A 1 16.94 15.19 -2.43
N ASN A 2 16.55 15.37 -1.18
CA ASN A 2 16.56 14.29 -0.20
C ASN A 2 15.34 13.36 -0.40
N GLN A 3 15.30 12.23 0.32
CA GLN A 3 14.26 11.20 0.13
C GLN A 3 12.84 11.69 0.47
N GLU A 4 12.72 12.50 1.52
CA GLU A 4 11.46 13.08 1.96
C GLU A 4 10.90 14.06 0.91
N GLN A 5 11.77 14.92 0.36
CA GLN A 5 11.42 15.83 -0.71
C GLN A 5 10.93 15.09 -1.96
N ILE A 6 11.59 13.99 -2.33
CA ILE A 6 11.17 13.17 -3.48
C ILE A 6 9.78 12.56 -3.21
N ARG A 7 9.57 11.96 -2.04
CA ARG A 7 8.27 11.39 -1.64
C ARG A 7 7.17 12.45 -1.67
N ASN A 8 7.38 13.57 -0.99
CA ASN A 8 6.37 14.63 -0.90
C ASN A 8 6.06 15.16 -2.30
N THR A 9 7.08 15.38 -3.15
CA THR A 9 6.88 15.81 -4.54
C THR A 9 6.03 14.82 -5.33
N VAL A 10 6.25 13.52 -5.18
CA VAL A 10 5.39 12.50 -5.84
C VAL A 10 3.94 12.61 -5.37
N ILE A 11 3.73 12.66 -4.06
CA ILE A 11 2.40 12.69 -3.44
C ILE A 11 1.65 13.96 -3.87
N THR A 12 2.26 15.12 -3.71
CA THR A 12 1.65 16.41 -4.08
C THR A 12 1.45 16.53 -5.58
N SER A 13 2.38 16.03 -6.41
CA SER A 13 2.21 15.99 -7.87
C SER A 13 0.94 15.23 -8.26
N ILE A 14 0.74 14.04 -7.68
CA ILE A 14 -0.45 13.21 -7.97
C ILE A 14 -1.72 13.91 -7.49
N PHE A 15 -1.72 14.42 -6.26
CA PHE A 15 -2.89 15.06 -5.66
C PHE A 15 -3.17 16.47 -6.18
N SER A 16 -2.24 17.12 -6.88
CA SER A 16 -2.48 18.39 -7.58
C SER A 16 -3.46 18.28 -8.75
N ASN A 17 -3.77 17.06 -9.19
CA ASN A 17 -4.73 16.80 -10.25
C ASN A 17 -6.08 16.36 -9.66
N ASP A 18 -7.11 17.19 -9.80
CA ASP A 18 -8.45 16.96 -9.24
C ASP A 18 -9.07 15.60 -9.60
N ILE A 19 -8.79 15.08 -10.81
CA ILE A 19 -9.30 13.78 -11.25
C ILE A 19 -8.60 12.64 -10.50
N LEU A 20 -7.29 12.76 -10.26
CA LEU A 20 -6.53 11.77 -9.50
C LEU A 20 -6.83 11.88 -7.99
N LEU A 21 -6.97 13.11 -7.48
CA LEU A 21 -7.36 13.42 -6.10
C LEU A 21 -8.67 12.73 -5.70
N ASP A 22 -9.68 12.81 -6.55
CA ASP A 22 -10.95 12.14 -6.31
C ASP A 22 -10.81 10.61 -6.24
N LYS A 23 -9.98 10.03 -7.11
CA LYS A 23 -9.95 8.58 -7.38
C LYS A 23 -8.94 7.80 -6.55
N LEU A 24 -7.88 8.46 -6.09
CA LEU A 24 -6.76 7.83 -5.41
C LEU A 24 -6.76 8.17 -3.92
N THR A 25 -6.33 7.22 -3.12
CA THR A 25 -6.11 7.40 -1.69
C THR A 25 -4.75 6.80 -1.32
N LEU A 26 -3.92 7.55 -0.61
CA LEU A 26 -2.62 7.07 -0.15
C LEU A 26 -2.81 6.01 0.94
N LYS A 27 -2.04 4.93 0.86
CA LYS A 27 -2.10 3.81 1.81
C LYS A 27 -0.69 3.34 2.17
N GLY A 28 -0.61 2.17 2.80
CA GLY A 28 0.67 1.53 3.12
C GLY A 28 1.49 2.32 4.14
N GLY A 29 2.82 2.25 4.00
CA GLY A 29 3.71 2.83 4.99
C GLY A 29 3.69 4.36 5.04
N ASN A 30 3.45 5.02 3.92
CA ASN A 30 3.34 6.48 3.90
C ASN A 30 2.10 6.98 4.62
N ALA A 31 0.95 6.30 4.46
CA ALA A 31 -0.23 6.62 5.26
C ALA A 31 0.01 6.40 6.76
N LEU A 32 0.75 5.36 7.17
CA LEU A 32 1.13 5.17 8.58
C LEU A 32 1.97 6.34 9.11
N GLU A 33 2.88 6.86 8.29
CA GLU A 33 3.72 8.01 8.67
C GLU A 33 2.87 9.28 8.86
N PHE A 34 1.95 9.58 7.94
CA PHE A 34 1.03 10.72 8.08
C PHE A 34 0.03 10.58 9.24
N GLN A 35 -0.25 9.35 9.66
CA GLN A 35 -1.05 9.09 10.86
C GLN A 35 -0.23 9.20 12.17
N GLY A 36 1.08 9.40 12.09
CA GLY A 36 1.95 9.50 13.27
C GLY A 36 2.07 8.21 14.06
N VAL A 37 1.78 7.05 13.44
CA VAL A 37 1.78 5.73 14.11
C VAL A 37 3.03 4.90 13.79
N THR A 38 4.01 5.50 13.11
CA THR A 38 5.30 4.87 12.84
C THR A 38 6.43 5.91 12.80
N ASP A 39 7.55 5.59 13.43
CA ASP A 39 8.78 6.40 13.39
C ASP A 39 9.63 6.11 12.13
N ARG A 40 9.14 5.29 11.22
CA ARG A 40 9.91 4.81 10.07
C ARG A 40 9.45 5.46 8.78
N ALA A 41 10.37 6.17 8.13
CA ALA A 41 10.19 6.65 6.77
C ALA A 41 9.85 5.49 5.83
N SER A 42 8.68 5.55 5.20
CA SER A 42 8.29 4.58 4.18
C SER A 42 8.84 4.98 2.81
N GLN A 43 9.46 4.02 2.12
CA GLN A 43 10.04 4.24 0.80
C GLN A 43 9.04 3.94 -0.32
N ASP A 44 8.13 3.00 -0.08
CA ASP A 44 7.15 2.54 -1.06
C ASP A 44 5.95 3.49 -1.08
N ILE A 45 5.67 4.09 -2.24
CA ILE A 45 4.53 4.99 -2.41
C ILE A 45 3.37 4.17 -2.96
N ASP A 46 2.42 3.85 -2.09
CA ASP A 46 1.27 3.02 -2.41
C ASP A 46 -0.01 3.86 -2.47
N PHE A 47 -0.74 3.76 -3.57
CA PHE A 47 -2.10 4.29 -3.69
C PHE A 47 -3.12 3.18 -3.88
N ALA A 48 -4.29 3.38 -3.29
CA ALA A 48 -5.52 2.68 -3.59
C ALA A 48 -6.27 3.42 -4.70
N ILE A 49 -6.69 2.68 -5.73
CA ILE A 49 -7.69 3.12 -6.70
C ILE A 49 -9.06 2.71 -6.15
N THR A 50 -9.92 3.70 -5.95
CA THR A 50 -11.28 3.51 -5.43
C THR A 50 -12.07 2.48 -6.26
N GLU A 51 -12.82 1.61 -5.58
CA GLU A 51 -13.73 0.63 -6.21
C GLU A 51 -14.65 1.28 -7.26
N GLY A 52 -14.89 0.58 -8.37
CA GLY A 52 -15.72 1.06 -9.48
C GLY A 52 -15.05 2.09 -10.41
N VAL A 53 -13.84 2.54 -10.10
CA VAL A 53 -13.07 3.37 -11.04
C VAL A 53 -12.50 2.49 -12.15
N ASN A 54 -13.02 2.66 -13.37
CA ASN A 54 -12.44 2.05 -14.58
C ASN A 54 -11.10 2.69 -14.95
N PHE A 55 -10.06 2.38 -14.19
CA PHE A 55 -8.71 2.84 -14.40
C PHE A 55 -8.07 2.06 -15.58
N ASN A 56 -7.46 2.80 -16.51
CA ASN A 56 -6.69 2.24 -17.62
C ASN A 56 -5.48 3.14 -17.98
N CYS A 57 -4.43 2.54 -18.52
CA CYS A 57 -3.18 3.25 -18.81
C CYS A 57 -3.33 4.35 -19.87
N GLU A 58 -4.20 4.16 -20.87
CA GLU A 58 -4.39 5.11 -21.96
C GLU A 58 -4.96 6.44 -21.46
N LYS A 59 -5.94 6.37 -20.55
CA LYS A 59 -6.57 7.55 -19.97
C LYS A 59 -5.73 8.17 -18.85
N TYR A 60 -5.32 7.38 -17.87
CA TYR A 60 -4.71 7.91 -16.63
C TYR A 60 -3.19 8.02 -16.70
N GLY A 61 -2.52 7.25 -17.57
CA GLY A 61 -1.07 7.29 -17.72
C GLY A 61 -0.52 8.65 -18.15
N PRO A 62 -1.09 9.30 -19.19
CA PRO A 62 -0.69 10.65 -19.57
C PRO A 62 -0.92 11.69 -18.45
N MET A 63 -2.02 11.55 -17.69
CA MET A 63 -2.33 12.46 -16.58
C MET A 63 -1.30 12.35 -15.46
N ILE A 64 -1.01 11.11 -15.02
CA ILE A 64 -0.02 10.86 -13.97
C ILE A 64 1.38 11.29 -14.42
N LYS A 65 1.76 10.96 -15.66
CA LYS A 65 3.05 11.40 -16.21
C LYS A 65 3.15 12.92 -16.20
N LYS A 66 2.11 13.62 -16.66
CA LYS A 66 2.09 15.08 -16.69
C LYS A 66 2.20 15.67 -15.28
N SER A 67 1.40 15.18 -14.34
CA SER A 67 1.45 15.59 -12.93
C SER A 67 2.86 15.46 -12.34
N LEU A 68 3.51 14.31 -12.53
CA LEU A 68 4.86 14.08 -12.04
C LEU A 68 5.90 14.97 -12.74
N VAL A 69 5.80 15.13 -14.06
CA VAL A 69 6.69 16.04 -14.82
C VAL A 69 6.56 17.47 -14.30
N ASP A 70 5.34 17.98 -14.17
CA ASP A 70 5.09 19.36 -13.74
C ASP A 70 5.61 19.59 -12.31
N GLY A 71 5.35 18.66 -11.38
CA GLY A 71 5.79 18.81 -9.99
C GLY A 71 7.31 18.69 -9.80
N PHE A 72 7.98 17.77 -10.50
CA PHE A 72 9.45 17.70 -10.45
C PHE A 72 10.11 18.86 -11.18
N ALA A 73 9.51 19.37 -12.27
CA ALA A 73 10.00 20.56 -12.96
C ALA A 73 9.96 21.79 -12.04
N ALA A 74 8.91 21.95 -11.23
CA ALA A 74 8.81 23.00 -10.21
C ALA A 74 9.92 22.89 -9.14
N ALA A 75 10.45 21.69 -8.90
CA ALA A 75 11.58 21.44 -8.01
C ALA A 75 12.96 21.54 -8.70
N GLY A 76 13.02 21.85 -10.01
CA GLY A 76 14.27 21.95 -10.78
C GLY A 76 14.79 20.62 -11.36
N TYR A 77 13.91 19.63 -11.53
CA TYR A 77 14.27 18.30 -12.04
C TYR A 77 13.42 17.90 -13.25
N GLU A 78 14.00 17.07 -14.10
CA GLU A 78 13.32 16.44 -15.24
C GLU A 78 13.01 14.98 -14.94
N VAL A 79 11.79 14.55 -15.30
CA VAL A 79 11.36 13.14 -15.20
C VAL A 79 11.81 12.39 -16.44
N ILE A 80 12.54 11.30 -16.25
CA ILE A 80 13.08 10.46 -17.32
C ILE A 80 12.65 9.00 -17.18
N ASN A 81 12.64 8.28 -18.31
CA ASN A 81 12.33 6.85 -18.36
C ASN A 81 10.99 6.45 -17.70
N PHE A 82 9.99 7.32 -17.74
CA PHE A 82 8.66 7.03 -17.19
C PHE A 82 8.04 5.80 -17.86
N LYS A 83 7.60 4.86 -17.03
CA LYS A 83 6.86 3.65 -17.42
C LYS A 83 5.69 3.44 -16.48
N LEU A 84 4.57 3.03 -17.04
CA LEU A 84 3.36 2.61 -16.32
C LEU A 84 2.98 1.22 -16.83
N ASP A 85 3.15 0.21 -15.99
CA ASP A 85 2.94 -1.19 -16.33
C ASP A 85 1.77 -1.78 -15.52
N VAL A 86 1.03 -2.72 -16.12
CA VAL A 86 0.01 -3.50 -15.41
C VAL A 86 0.68 -4.55 -14.53
N ARG A 87 0.20 -4.72 -13.30
CA ARG A 87 0.62 -5.78 -12.37
C ARG A 87 -0.58 -6.65 -11.97
N PRO A 88 -0.44 -8.00 -11.94
CA PRO A 88 0.68 -8.78 -12.47
C PRO A 88 0.79 -8.67 -14.00
N GLN A 89 2.02 -8.77 -14.54
CA GLN A 89 2.26 -8.67 -16.00
C GLN A 89 1.67 -9.85 -16.80
N LYS A 90 1.47 -11.00 -16.14
CA LYS A 90 0.69 -12.12 -16.66
C LYS A 90 -0.64 -12.08 -15.93
N LYS A 91 -1.78 -12.15 -16.65
CA LYS A 91 -3.08 -12.43 -16.02
C LYS A 91 -2.88 -13.66 -15.14
N SER A 92 -3.01 -13.49 -13.82
CA SER A 92 -3.11 -14.63 -12.92
C SER A 92 -4.24 -15.50 -13.44
N LYS A 93 -4.04 -16.82 -13.45
CA LYS A 93 -5.08 -17.76 -13.84
C LYS A 93 -6.34 -17.42 -13.03
N VAL A 94 -7.46 -17.24 -13.71
CA VAL A 94 -8.78 -17.32 -13.06
C VAL A 94 -8.77 -18.65 -12.31
N ILE A 95 -8.99 -18.61 -11.00
CA ILE A 95 -8.93 -19.80 -10.17
C ILE A 95 -10.31 -20.45 -10.22
N GLU A 96 -10.41 -21.52 -10.99
CA GLU A 96 -11.62 -22.34 -11.15
C GLU A 96 -12.01 -23.11 -9.88
N GLN A 97 -11.24 -23.03 -8.79
CA GLN A 97 -11.41 -23.89 -7.62
C GLN A 97 -11.44 -23.10 -6.32
N TYR A 98 -12.56 -22.44 -6.06
CA TYR A 98 -12.95 -22.06 -4.71
C TYR A 98 -14.48 -22.12 -4.63
N ASN A 99 -15.00 -22.89 -3.68
CA ASN A 99 -16.43 -22.96 -3.40
C ASN A 99 -16.84 -21.76 -2.52
N SER A 100 -16.80 -20.54 -3.08
CA SER A 100 -17.51 -19.39 -2.49
C SER A 100 -18.73 -19.08 -3.33
N GLU A 101 -19.82 -18.67 -2.68
CA GLU A 101 -21.05 -18.14 -3.30
C GLU A 101 -20.85 -16.79 -4.02
N ILE A 102 -19.60 -16.39 -4.28
CA ILE A 102 -19.18 -15.15 -4.94
C ILE A 102 -18.63 -15.54 -6.30
N ASP A 103 -19.23 -15.02 -7.38
CA ASP A 103 -18.75 -15.23 -8.74
C ASP A 103 -17.35 -14.62 -8.92
N PHE A 104 -16.38 -15.48 -9.26
CA PHE A 104 -14.97 -15.11 -9.42
C PHE A 104 -14.68 -14.15 -10.57
N GLU A 105 -15.64 -13.96 -11.48
CA GLU A 105 -15.52 -13.01 -12.59
C GLU A 105 -15.42 -11.55 -12.11
N ASP A 106 -15.88 -11.26 -10.89
CA ASP A 106 -15.90 -9.91 -10.31
C ASP A 106 -14.67 -9.56 -9.43
N ILE A 107 -13.83 -10.55 -9.07
CA ILE A 107 -12.67 -10.31 -8.20
C ILE A 107 -11.49 -9.78 -9.04
N VAL A 108 -11.25 -8.46 -8.97
CA VAL A 108 -10.15 -7.81 -9.68
C VAL A 108 -8.87 -7.86 -8.83
N TRP A 109 -8.03 -8.86 -9.08
CA TRP A 109 -6.67 -8.89 -8.52
C TRP A 109 -5.68 -8.16 -9.44
N GLY A 110 -4.89 -7.25 -8.87
CA GLY A 110 -3.84 -6.54 -9.59
C GLY A 110 -3.88 -5.03 -9.38
N GLY A 111 -3.27 -4.32 -10.32
CA GLY A 111 -2.93 -2.93 -10.16
C GLY A 111 -2.06 -2.41 -11.28
N TYR A 112 -1.36 -1.32 -10.99
CA TYR A 112 -0.35 -0.75 -11.85
C TYR A 112 0.89 -0.45 -11.06
N HIS A 113 2.01 -0.43 -11.76
CA HIS A 113 3.30 -0.06 -11.22
C HIS A 113 3.88 1.03 -12.10
N ILE A 114 4.25 2.15 -11.48
CA ILE A 114 4.90 3.27 -12.13
C ILE A 114 6.37 3.23 -11.75
N LYS A 115 7.23 3.46 -12.74
CA LYS A 115 8.67 3.58 -12.55
C LYS A 115 9.23 4.72 -13.37
N PHE A 116 10.03 5.59 -12.76
CA PHE A 116 10.71 6.68 -13.46
C PHE A 116 11.97 7.11 -12.72
N GLY A 117 12.88 7.80 -13.40
CA GLY A 117 14.03 8.48 -12.78
C GLY A 117 13.84 9.98 -12.78
N ILE A 118 14.65 10.69 -11.98
CA ILE A 118 14.75 12.15 -12.01
C ILE A 118 16.19 12.56 -12.27
N ILE A 119 16.40 13.72 -12.88
CA ILE A 119 17.72 14.30 -13.15
C ILE A 119 17.64 15.82 -13.01
N GLN A 120 18.67 16.47 -12.48
CA GLN A 120 18.70 17.93 -12.43
C GLN A 120 18.55 18.52 -13.83
N LYS A 121 17.76 19.58 -13.95
CA LYS A 121 17.39 20.16 -15.25
C LYS A 121 18.61 20.58 -16.07
N GLU A 122 19.55 21.29 -15.46
CA GLU A 122 20.77 21.78 -16.13
C GLU A 122 21.63 20.61 -16.63
N LYS A 123 21.68 19.53 -15.85
CA LYS A 123 22.39 18.30 -16.22
C LYS A 123 21.68 17.58 -17.37
N TYR A 124 20.35 17.54 -17.38
CA TYR A 124 19.58 16.97 -18.46
C TYR A 124 19.81 17.72 -19.77
N GLU A 125 19.70 19.05 -19.75
CA GLU A 125 19.94 19.93 -20.90
C GLU A 125 21.34 19.71 -21.47
N PHE A 126 22.36 19.70 -20.62
CA PHE A 126 23.74 19.39 -21.02
C PHE A 126 23.87 18.02 -21.71
N LEU A 127 23.24 16.97 -21.17
CA LEU A 127 23.31 15.62 -21.76
C LEU A 127 22.62 15.53 -23.12
N ILE A 128 21.49 16.24 -23.30
CA ILE A 128 20.78 16.33 -24.58
C ILE A 128 21.61 17.07 -25.62
N GLU A 129 22.19 18.22 -25.26
CA GLU A 129 23.06 19.01 -26.14
C GLU A 129 24.30 18.23 -26.59
N ASN A 130 24.80 17.34 -25.75
CA ASN A 130 25.95 16.48 -26.06
C ASN A 130 25.55 15.11 -26.64
N HIS A 131 24.29 14.92 -27.03
CA HIS A 131 23.78 13.70 -27.66
C HIS A 131 24.08 12.40 -26.89
N VAL A 132 24.00 12.43 -25.55
CA VAL A 132 24.22 11.24 -24.72
C VAL A 132 23.03 10.29 -24.83
N GLU A 133 23.25 9.08 -25.36
CA GLU A 133 22.19 8.11 -25.64
C GLU A 133 21.51 7.53 -24.38
N ASN A 134 22.27 7.33 -23.28
CA ASN A 134 21.76 6.69 -22.07
C ASN A 134 21.61 7.68 -20.90
N ILE A 135 20.66 8.60 -21.02
CA ILE A 135 20.35 9.60 -19.99
C ILE A 135 20.01 8.93 -18.63
N GLY A 136 19.38 7.74 -18.67
CA GLY A 136 19.04 6.99 -17.46
C GLY A 136 20.24 6.62 -16.58
N ALA A 137 21.42 6.43 -17.17
CA ALA A 137 22.65 6.19 -16.41
C ALA A 137 23.05 7.42 -15.56
N HIS A 138 22.54 8.61 -15.88
CA HIS A 138 22.85 9.87 -15.20
C HIS A 138 21.74 10.33 -14.24
N ALA A 139 20.66 9.56 -14.09
CA ALA A 139 19.60 9.80 -13.12
C ALA A 139 20.18 9.97 -11.70
N GLU A 140 19.52 10.81 -10.91
CA GLU A 140 19.85 10.99 -9.51
C GLU A 140 19.68 9.68 -8.75
N THR A 141 20.56 9.49 -7.77
CA THR A 141 20.42 8.41 -6.81
C THR A 141 19.29 8.76 -5.84
N THR A 142 18.34 7.83 -5.72
CA THR A 142 17.17 7.91 -4.85
C THR A 142 17.41 7.03 -3.61
N TRP A 143 16.43 6.22 -3.19
CA TRP A 143 16.55 5.32 -2.03
C TRP A 143 17.42 4.10 -2.35
N GLU A 144 18.18 3.61 -1.36
CA GLU A 144 18.99 2.37 -1.46
C GLU A 144 19.97 2.32 -2.65
N ASN A 145 20.53 3.46 -3.05
CA ASN A 145 21.36 3.58 -4.25
C ASN A 145 20.65 3.23 -5.57
N LYS A 146 19.31 3.18 -5.59
CA LYS A 146 18.50 3.00 -6.81
C LYS A 146 18.39 4.32 -7.55
N LYS A 147 18.21 4.23 -8.87
CA LYS A 147 18.02 5.40 -9.76
C LYS A 147 16.57 5.63 -10.17
N ASN A 148 15.65 4.84 -9.63
CA ASN A 148 14.24 4.90 -10.00
C ASN A 148 13.36 5.07 -8.77
N ILE A 149 12.35 5.90 -8.97
CA ILE A 149 11.18 6.09 -8.14
C ILE A 149 10.10 5.12 -8.59
N GLU A 150 9.49 4.44 -7.63
CA GLU A 150 8.49 3.40 -7.84
C GLU A 150 7.22 3.77 -7.07
N ILE A 151 6.07 3.60 -7.73
CA ILE A 151 4.74 3.87 -7.17
C ILE A 151 3.84 2.69 -7.53
N ASP A 152 3.16 2.12 -6.54
CA ASP A 152 2.21 1.04 -6.74
C ASP A 152 0.77 1.56 -6.62
N LEU A 153 -0.07 1.21 -7.60
CA LEU A 153 -1.49 1.53 -7.62
C LEU A 153 -2.30 0.23 -7.51
N SER A 154 -2.97 0.00 -6.39
CA SER A 154 -3.82 -1.18 -6.19
C SER A 154 -5.24 -0.92 -6.72
N LYS A 155 -5.77 -1.82 -7.56
CA LYS A 155 -7.14 -1.71 -8.12
C LYS A 155 -8.22 -2.17 -7.15
N GLU A 156 -9.46 -1.70 -7.37
CA GLU A 156 -10.67 -2.12 -6.65
C GLU A 156 -10.42 -2.18 -5.14
N GLU A 157 -10.09 -1.03 -4.58
CA GLU A 157 -9.87 -0.85 -3.15
C GLU A 157 -11.05 -0.08 -2.54
N TYR A 158 -11.43 -0.50 -1.35
CA TYR A 158 -12.38 0.25 -0.55
C TYR A 158 -11.65 1.45 0.07
N THR A 159 -12.13 2.67 -0.18
CA THR A 159 -11.43 3.94 0.16
C THR A 159 -12.22 4.88 1.08
N ASP A 160 -13.36 4.45 1.62
CA ASP A 160 -14.27 5.29 2.43
C ASP A 160 -14.53 4.65 3.81
N PRO A 161 -14.20 5.26 4.96
CA PRO A 161 -13.77 6.63 5.14
C PRO A 161 -12.26 6.81 4.94
N ARG A 162 -11.89 7.73 4.07
CA ARG A 162 -10.53 8.30 4.01
C ARG A 162 -10.45 9.59 4.80
N GLU A 163 -9.25 9.93 5.24
CA GLU A 163 -8.97 11.16 5.95
C GLU A 163 -8.32 12.19 5.03
N GLU A 164 -8.72 13.45 5.16
CA GLU A 164 -8.10 14.59 4.51
C GLU A 164 -6.90 15.08 5.34
N LYS A 165 -5.75 15.27 4.70
CA LYS A 165 -4.56 15.90 5.29
C LYS A 165 -4.03 16.99 4.37
N GLU A 166 -3.22 17.87 4.93
CA GLU A 166 -2.47 18.89 4.19
C GLU A 166 -1.00 18.46 4.08
N LEU A 167 -0.43 18.62 2.87
CA LEU A 167 1.00 18.41 2.60
C LEU A 167 1.49 19.44 1.58
N ASP A 168 2.42 20.30 2.00
CA ASP A 168 3.07 21.35 1.19
C ASP A 168 2.07 22.24 0.41
N GLY A 169 0.94 22.58 1.03
CA GLY A 169 -0.16 23.38 0.49
C GLY A 169 -1.20 22.60 -0.31
N TYR A 170 -1.07 21.27 -0.39
CA TYR A 170 -2.00 20.41 -1.14
C TYR A 170 -2.85 19.58 -0.20
N THR A 171 -4.13 19.43 -0.54
CA THR A 171 -5.00 18.43 0.06
C THR A 171 -4.61 17.05 -0.44
N ILE A 172 -4.38 16.11 0.48
CA ILE A 172 -4.14 14.70 0.20
C ILE A 172 -5.16 13.84 0.93
N TYR A 173 -5.50 12.69 0.35
CA TYR A 173 -6.36 11.71 1.02
C TYR A 173 -5.57 10.48 1.43
N ILE A 174 -5.73 10.05 2.69
CA ILE A 174 -5.03 8.90 3.26
C ILE A 174 -5.99 7.91 3.90
N TYR A 175 -5.59 6.64 4.03
CA TYR A 175 -6.33 5.68 4.84
C TYR A 175 -6.40 6.12 6.31
N THR A 176 -7.59 5.94 6.90
CA THR A 176 -7.80 6.09 8.34
C THR A 176 -7.07 4.97 9.12
N PRO A 177 -6.77 5.14 10.42
CA PRO A 177 -6.10 4.11 11.22
C PRO A 177 -6.85 2.77 11.22
N ILE A 178 -8.19 2.79 11.28
CA ILE A 178 -9.02 1.58 11.23
C ILE A 178 -8.89 0.87 9.89
N MET A 179 -8.85 1.60 8.78
CA MET A 179 -8.63 1.03 7.45
C MET A 179 -7.24 0.42 7.30
N LEU A 180 -6.20 1.05 7.86
CA LEU A 180 -4.85 0.49 7.86
C LEU A 180 -4.78 -0.84 8.62
N VAL A 181 -5.48 -0.95 9.76
CA VAL A 181 -5.57 -2.22 10.50
C VAL A 181 -6.39 -3.25 9.73
N TYR A 182 -7.56 -2.91 9.21
CA TYR A 182 -8.39 -3.84 8.43
C TYR A 182 -7.70 -4.30 7.14
N GLU A 183 -6.96 -3.44 6.45
CA GLU A 183 -6.16 -3.83 5.29
C GLU A 183 -5.10 -4.86 5.68
N LYS A 184 -4.42 -4.67 6.81
CA LYS A 184 -3.41 -5.61 7.32
C LYS A 184 -4.00 -6.92 7.80
N ILE A 185 -5.18 -6.90 8.41
CA ILE A 185 -5.94 -8.11 8.75
C ILE A 185 -6.26 -8.90 7.48
N ARG A 186 -6.81 -8.23 6.46
CA ARG A 186 -7.11 -8.83 5.16
C ARG A 186 -5.86 -9.40 4.49
N ALA A 187 -4.77 -8.63 4.41
CA ALA A 187 -3.51 -9.08 3.83
C ALA A 187 -2.91 -10.27 4.60
N SER A 188 -3.06 -10.28 5.93
CA SER A 188 -2.65 -11.41 6.78
C SER A 188 -3.48 -12.67 6.58
N CYS A 189 -4.71 -12.56 6.06
CA CYS A 189 -5.49 -13.73 5.61
C CYS A 189 -5.05 -14.21 4.21
N GLN A 190 -4.62 -13.30 3.33
CA GLN A 190 -4.21 -13.62 1.96
C GLN A 190 -2.87 -14.36 1.86
N GLN A 191 -2.05 -14.34 2.90
CA GLN A 191 -0.83 -15.16 2.96
C GLN A 191 -1.11 -16.63 3.30
N LEU A 192 -2.31 -16.95 3.79
CA LEU A 192 -2.63 -18.31 4.21
C LEU A 192 -2.76 -19.23 2.99
N PRO A 193 -2.30 -20.49 3.06
CA PRO A 193 -2.38 -21.44 1.95
C PRO A 193 -3.80 -21.67 1.40
N GLN A 194 -4.83 -21.44 2.22
CA GLN A 194 -6.23 -21.57 1.85
C GLN A 194 -6.71 -20.41 0.95
N TYR A 195 -6.01 -19.28 0.91
CA TYR A 195 -6.31 -18.20 -0.02
C TYR A 195 -5.53 -18.42 -1.33
N THR A 196 -6.23 -18.74 -2.41
CA THR A 196 -5.60 -19.18 -3.66
C THR A 196 -5.45 -18.07 -4.69
N ILE A 197 -6.26 -17.00 -4.65
CA ILE A 197 -6.43 -15.98 -5.72
C ILE A 197 -5.14 -15.21 -6.05
N GLY A 198 -4.24 -15.04 -5.08
CA GLY A 198 -3.01 -14.27 -5.24
C GLY A 198 -1.75 -15.09 -4.95
N ASN A 199 -0.59 -14.50 -5.22
CA ASN A 199 0.67 -15.06 -4.74
C ASN A 199 0.78 -14.83 -3.22
N SER A 200 0.95 -15.90 -2.44
CA SER A 200 1.28 -15.80 -1.03
C SER A 200 2.70 -15.27 -0.87
N LYS A 201 2.86 -14.18 -0.12
CA LYS A 201 4.12 -13.80 0.51
C LYS A 201 3.88 -13.73 2.00
N GLU A 202 4.84 -14.19 2.78
CA GLU A 202 4.81 -14.06 4.22
C GLU A 202 4.86 -12.56 4.59
N ARG A 203 3.97 -12.16 5.51
CA ARG A 203 3.84 -10.77 5.97
C ARG A 203 3.75 -10.70 7.49
N ALA A 204 4.73 -11.27 8.19
CA ALA A 204 4.78 -11.17 9.65
C ALA A 204 4.87 -9.73 10.15
N ARG A 205 5.37 -8.81 9.31
CA ARG A 205 5.37 -7.36 9.58
C ARG A 205 3.97 -6.83 9.86
N ASP A 206 2.95 -7.32 9.16
CA ASP A 206 1.59 -6.80 9.33
C ASP A 206 1.08 -7.04 10.77
N LEU A 207 1.52 -8.11 11.46
CA LEU A 207 1.15 -8.34 12.86
C LEU A 207 1.77 -7.30 13.81
N SER A 208 3.03 -6.92 13.56
CA SER A 208 3.72 -5.88 14.32
C SER A 208 3.10 -4.51 14.07
N ASP A 209 2.78 -4.20 12.81
CA ASP A 209 2.12 -2.95 12.44
C ASP A 209 0.71 -2.85 13.03
N ILE A 210 -0.11 -3.92 12.99
CA ILE A 210 -1.44 -3.95 13.62
C ILE A 210 -1.33 -3.57 15.10
N TYR A 211 -0.43 -4.25 15.83
CA TYR A 211 -0.22 -3.95 17.24
C TYR A 211 0.24 -2.50 17.43
N GLY A 212 1.24 -2.06 16.66
CA GLY A 212 1.81 -0.71 16.73
C GLY A 212 0.80 0.40 16.49
N ILE A 213 -0.06 0.26 15.47
CA ILE A 213 -1.10 1.25 15.15
C ILE A 213 -2.11 1.34 16.29
N ILE A 214 -2.56 0.18 16.81
CA ILE A 214 -3.55 0.12 17.88
C ILE A 214 -3.06 0.78 19.16
N ILE A 215 -1.81 0.53 19.58
CA ILE A 215 -1.31 1.11 20.83
C ILE A 215 -0.96 2.60 20.73
N GLN A 216 -0.79 3.13 19.52
CA GLN A 216 -0.49 4.54 19.26
C GLN A 216 -1.73 5.37 18.93
N THR A 217 -2.87 4.74 18.68
CA THR A 217 -4.11 5.42 18.29
C THR A 217 -5.18 5.22 19.35
N ASP A 218 -5.61 6.32 19.97
CA ASP A 218 -6.60 6.28 21.04
C ASP A 218 -7.92 5.64 20.60
N ASN A 219 -8.44 4.76 21.45
CA ASN A 219 -9.71 4.04 21.26
C ASN A 219 -9.80 3.21 19.96
N LEU A 220 -8.68 2.92 19.29
CA LEU A 220 -8.74 2.24 17.99
C LEU A 220 -9.16 0.78 18.13
N TYR A 221 -8.75 0.11 19.21
CA TYR A 221 -9.15 -1.28 19.47
C TYR A 221 -10.68 -1.41 19.62
N GLU A 222 -11.29 -0.47 20.35
CA GLU A 222 -12.75 -0.37 20.52
C GLU A 222 -13.43 -0.05 19.18
N GLN A 223 -12.87 0.87 18.39
CA GLN A 223 -13.41 1.19 17.06
C GLN A 223 -13.36 0.01 16.10
N ILE A 224 -12.30 -0.81 16.13
CA ILE A 224 -12.17 -2.03 15.33
C ILE A 224 -13.24 -3.06 15.68
N LEU A 225 -13.66 -3.12 16.94
CA LEU A 225 -14.66 -4.05 17.46
C LEU A 225 -16.07 -3.44 17.55
N ASP A 226 -16.28 -2.22 17.06
CA ASP A 226 -17.61 -1.61 16.97
C ASP A 226 -18.39 -2.22 15.79
N PRO A 227 -19.58 -2.83 16.01
CA PRO A 227 -20.44 -3.33 14.93
C PRO A 227 -20.70 -2.31 13.82
N LYS A 228 -20.72 -1.01 14.14
CA LYS A 228 -20.94 0.06 13.15
C LYS A 228 -19.80 0.20 12.15
N ASN A 229 -18.60 -0.26 12.47
CA ASN A 229 -17.41 -0.12 11.61
C ASN A 229 -17.10 -1.39 10.82
N ILE A 230 -17.69 -2.54 11.17
CA ILE A 230 -17.33 -3.83 10.59
C ILE A 230 -17.59 -3.91 9.07
N TYR A 231 -18.48 -3.07 8.55
CA TYR A 231 -18.73 -2.97 7.11
C TYR A 231 -17.47 -2.63 6.30
N ILE A 232 -16.53 -1.85 6.87
CA ILE A 232 -15.26 -1.48 6.22
C ILE A 232 -14.44 -2.75 5.94
N LEU A 233 -14.24 -3.59 6.95
CA LEU A 233 -13.56 -4.88 6.80
C LEU A 233 -14.31 -5.77 5.79
N LYS A 234 -15.65 -5.86 5.90
CA LYS A 234 -16.45 -6.68 4.99
C LYS A 234 -16.25 -6.29 3.54
N LYS A 235 -16.32 -4.98 3.23
CA LYS A 235 -16.05 -4.44 1.89
C LYS A 235 -14.65 -4.78 1.41
N MET A 236 -13.63 -4.55 2.23
CA MET A 236 -12.25 -4.89 1.89
C MET A 236 -12.06 -6.39 1.62
N PHE A 237 -12.67 -7.27 2.41
CA PHE A 237 -12.60 -8.73 2.21
C PHE A 237 -13.28 -9.15 0.91
N ILE A 238 -14.51 -8.66 0.67
CA ILE A 238 -15.31 -8.98 -0.52
C ILE A 238 -14.58 -8.56 -1.80
N LEU A 239 -14.09 -7.32 -1.87
CA LEU A 239 -13.36 -6.80 -3.03
C LEU A 239 -12.13 -7.61 -3.39
N LYS A 240 -11.57 -8.34 -2.43
CA LYS A 240 -10.36 -9.15 -2.60
C LYS A 240 -10.63 -10.64 -2.56
N GLY A 241 -11.89 -11.07 -2.54
CA GLY A 241 -12.26 -12.48 -2.50
C GLY A 241 -11.73 -13.22 -1.26
N VAL A 242 -11.60 -12.54 -0.13
CA VAL A 242 -11.08 -13.15 1.10
C VAL A 242 -12.24 -13.71 1.91
N ASP A 243 -12.28 -15.03 2.11
CA ASP A 243 -13.27 -15.65 3.00
C ASP A 243 -13.02 -15.25 4.46
N PHE A 244 -14.06 -14.75 5.14
CA PHE A 244 -14.00 -14.39 6.55
C PHE A 244 -13.55 -15.54 7.45
N LYS A 245 -13.81 -16.81 7.10
CA LYS A 245 -13.34 -17.99 7.85
C LYS A 245 -11.82 -18.02 7.99
N LEU A 246 -11.08 -17.36 7.10
CA LEU A 246 -9.61 -17.25 7.18
C LEU A 246 -9.13 -16.50 8.42
N LEU A 247 -9.95 -15.62 9.01
CA LEU A 247 -9.65 -14.97 10.30
C LEU A 247 -9.39 -16.00 11.41
N THR A 248 -10.03 -17.17 11.34
CA THR A 248 -9.87 -18.25 12.33
C THR A 248 -8.63 -19.13 12.08
N LYS A 249 -7.89 -18.89 10.98
CA LYS A 249 -6.84 -19.79 10.48
C LYS A 249 -5.43 -19.27 10.70
N LEU A 250 -5.24 -18.09 11.28
CA LEU A 250 -3.90 -17.51 11.51
C LEU A 250 -2.94 -18.49 12.24
N ARG A 251 -3.45 -19.27 13.20
CA ARG A 251 -2.68 -20.28 13.94
C ARG A 251 -2.04 -21.35 13.06
N SER A 252 -2.65 -21.74 11.95
CA SER A 252 -2.06 -22.75 11.06
C SER A 252 -0.81 -22.26 10.33
N TYR A 253 -0.50 -20.97 10.41
CA TYR A 253 0.62 -20.35 9.70
C TYR A 253 1.66 -19.71 10.65
N LYS A 254 1.54 -19.98 11.95
CA LYS A 254 2.39 -19.37 12.99
C LYS A 254 3.89 -19.59 12.74
N GLU A 255 4.29 -20.80 12.35
CA GLU A 255 5.70 -21.14 12.16
C GLU A 255 6.35 -20.36 11.02
N GLU A 256 5.65 -20.23 9.88
CA GLU A 256 6.16 -19.44 8.74
C GLU A 256 6.25 -17.97 9.09
N LEU A 257 5.25 -17.44 9.81
CA LEU A 257 5.28 -16.06 10.32
C LEU A 257 6.42 -15.83 11.31
N ALA A 258 6.74 -16.81 12.17
CA ALA A 258 7.87 -16.70 13.10
C ALA A 258 9.21 -16.62 12.35
N LYS A 259 9.38 -17.45 11.31
CA LYS A 259 10.57 -17.45 10.45
C LYS A 259 10.70 -16.12 9.71
N ASP A 260 9.62 -15.62 9.11
CA ASP A 260 9.59 -14.34 8.41
C ASP A 260 9.88 -13.17 9.36
N TYR A 261 9.27 -13.16 10.54
CA TYR A 261 9.52 -12.13 11.55
C TYR A 261 11.00 -12.04 11.92
N LYS A 262 11.63 -13.20 12.16
CA LYS A 262 13.06 -13.26 12.51
C LYS A 262 13.96 -12.82 11.36
N SER A 263 13.67 -13.26 10.13
CA SER A 263 14.53 -13.06 8.97
C SER A 263 14.36 -11.68 8.32
N ASN A 264 13.15 -11.12 8.33
CA ASN A 264 12.80 -9.95 7.51
C ASN A 264 12.28 -8.76 8.34
N VAL A 265 11.67 -8.98 9.51
CA VAL A 265 11.12 -7.88 10.33
C VAL A 265 12.15 -7.37 11.33
N LEU A 266 12.71 -8.25 12.16
CA LEU A 266 13.68 -7.87 13.19
C LEU A 266 14.90 -7.09 12.67
N PRO A 267 15.51 -7.41 11.50
CA PRO A 267 16.65 -6.66 11.00
C PRO A 267 16.35 -5.20 10.65
N GLN A 268 15.06 -4.86 10.46
CA GLN A 268 14.63 -3.50 10.09
C GLN A 268 14.33 -2.62 11.30
N ILE A 269 14.23 -3.21 12.50
CA ILE A 269 13.95 -2.48 13.74
C ILE A 269 15.27 -1.95 14.32
N ARG A 270 15.49 -0.64 14.19
CA ARG A 270 16.73 0.04 14.60
C ARG A 270 17.01 0.02 16.11
N SER A 271 15.95 0.00 16.93
CA SER A 271 16.04 0.07 18.39
C SER A 271 15.54 -1.23 19.02
N ASP A 272 16.36 -1.86 19.86
CA ASP A 272 15.95 -3.06 20.60
C ASP A 272 14.73 -2.83 21.49
N LYS A 273 14.50 -1.60 21.96
CA LYS A 273 13.32 -1.23 22.75
C LYS A 273 12.01 -1.33 21.95
N ASN A 274 12.09 -1.24 20.63
CA ASN A 274 10.93 -1.30 19.74
C ASN A 274 10.71 -2.72 19.18
N LYS A 275 11.59 -3.69 19.52
CA LYS A 275 11.42 -5.08 19.10
C LYS A 275 10.34 -5.74 19.96
N GLN A 276 9.16 -5.95 19.39
CA GLN A 276 8.14 -6.74 20.08
C GLN A 276 8.50 -8.23 20.05
N ASN A 277 8.11 -8.95 21.09
CA ASN A 277 8.20 -10.40 21.11
C ASN A 277 7.20 -11.00 20.10
N PHE A 278 7.65 -11.92 19.24
CA PHE A 278 6.80 -12.52 18.21
C PHE A 278 5.58 -13.25 18.79
N ASP A 279 5.75 -14.07 19.82
CA ASP A 279 4.65 -14.82 20.42
C ASP A 279 3.59 -13.89 21.02
N PHE A 280 4.02 -12.75 21.57
CA PHE A 280 3.12 -11.72 22.07
C PHE A 280 2.30 -11.09 20.93
N ILE A 281 2.95 -10.54 19.89
CA ILE A 281 2.21 -9.89 18.77
C ILE A 281 1.33 -10.89 18.01
N PHE A 282 1.78 -12.15 17.90
CA PHE A 282 1.01 -13.21 17.29
C PHE A 282 -0.26 -13.51 18.10
N SER A 283 -0.13 -13.68 19.41
CA SER A 283 -1.27 -13.99 20.29
C SER A 283 -2.26 -12.83 20.36
N PHE A 284 -1.76 -11.59 20.35
CA PHE A 284 -2.58 -10.39 20.23
C PHE A 284 -3.39 -10.39 18.93
N ALA A 285 -2.72 -10.56 17.78
CA ALA A 285 -3.39 -10.58 16.49
C ALA A 285 -4.37 -11.75 16.36
N GLU A 286 -4.02 -12.96 16.83
CA GLU A 286 -4.91 -14.11 16.81
C GLU A 286 -6.20 -13.85 17.61
N THR A 287 -6.08 -13.20 18.77
CA THR A 287 -7.24 -12.83 19.60
C THR A 287 -8.11 -11.82 18.88
N LEU A 288 -7.51 -10.76 18.35
CA LEU A 288 -8.22 -9.74 17.58
C LEU A 288 -8.95 -10.33 16.37
N PHE A 289 -8.30 -11.20 15.59
CA PHE A 289 -8.90 -11.80 14.39
C PHE A 289 -10.12 -12.67 14.75
N LYS A 290 -10.06 -13.38 15.88
CA LYS A 290 -11.20 -14.17 16.39
C LYS A 290 -12.38 -13.29 16.77
N GLN A 291 -12.13 -12.21 17.51
CA GLN A 291 -13.19 -11.27 17.90
C GLN A 291 -13.81 -10.57 16.68
N VAL A 292 -12.97 -10.17 15.71
CA VAL A 292 -13.44 -9.62 14.43
C VAL A 292 -14.27 -10.65 13.66
N TYR A 293 -13.88 -11.92 13.66
CA TYR A 293 -14.66 -12.98 13.03
C TYR A 293 -16.02 -13.17 13.70
N GLU A 294 -16.07 -13.23 15.03
CA GLU A 294 -17.32 -13.31 15.80
C GLU A 294 -18.25 -12.15 15.44
N LEU A 295 -17.71 -10.92 15.43
CA LEU A 295 -18.46 -9.72 15.06
C LEU A 295 -18.99 -9.76 13.62
N VAL A 296 -18.20 -10.27 12.66
CA VAL A 296 -18.66 -10.45 11.28
C VAL A 296 -19.85 -11.41 11.21
N MET A 297 -19.79 -12.54 11.93
CA MET A 297 -20.83 -13.58 11.94
C MET A 297 -22.11 -13.12 12.64
N GLU A 298 -22.01 -12.35 13.72
CA GLU A 298 -23.16 -11.79 14.44
C GLU A 298 -23.92 -10.74 13.65
N ASN A 299 -23.25 -10.07 12.71
CA ASN A 299 -23.80 -8.99 11.89
C ASN A 299 -24.00 -9.41 10.42
N GLN A 300 -24.15 -10.72 10.13
CA GLN A 300 -24.46 -11.24 8.79
C GLN A 300 -25.89 -10.93 8.36
#